data_AF-A0A7C6P082-F1
#
_entry.id   AF-A0A7C6P082-F1
#
_cell.length_a   1.000
_cell.length_b   1.000
_cell.length_c   1.000
_cell.angle_alpha   90.00
_cell.angle_beta   90.00
_cell.angle_gamma   90.00
#
_symmetry.space_group_name_H-M   'P 1'
#
loop_
_entity.id
_entity.type
_entity.pdbx_description
1 polymer ?
#
loop_
_entity_poly.entity_id
_entity_poly.type
_entity_poly.pdbx_seq_one_letter_code
_entity_poly.pdbx_strand_id
1 'polypeptide(L)' 'MQRIIYVIKTKSNKQLPSEFLLNILERQFEPQEAPRQLETLIDWGRYAEVFGYDEYTHNLFLEEFSLAE' A
#
# COMPACT_ATOMS: atom_id res chain seq x y z
N MET A 1 -3.04 -2.49 -9.73
CA MET A 1 -3.37 -1.20 -9.08
C MET A 1 -4.77 -1.17 -8.46
N GLN A 2 -5.86 -1.14 -9.25
CA GLN A 2 -7.25 -0.97 -8.74
C GLN A 2 -7.66 -1.99 -7.64
N ARG A 3 -7.23 -3.24 -7.78
CA ARG A 3 -7.61 -4.32 -6.85
C ARG A 3 -6.97 -4.21 -5.46
N ILE A 4 -5.74 -3.68 -5.40
CA ILE A 4 -5.02 -3.45 -4.14
C ILE A 4 -5.67 -2.31 -3.35
N ILE A 5 -5.99 -1.21 -4.04
CA ILE A 5 -6.69 -0.07 -3.46
C ILE A 5 -8.07 -0.49 -2.93
N TYR A 6 -8.79 -1.32 -3.68
CA TYR A 6 -10.08 -1.88 -3.22
C TYR A 6 -9.93 -2.70 -1.94
N VAL A 7 -8.94 -3.59 -1.87
CA VAL A 7 -8.68 -4.42 -0.67
C VAL A 7 -8.39 -3.54 0.55
N ILE A 8 -7.57 -2.49 0.41
CA ILE A 8 -7.26 -1.58 1.52
C ILE A 8 -8.51 -0.77 1.92
N LYS A 9 -9.30 -0.27 0.95
CA LYS A 9 -10.55 0.46 1.22
C LYS A 9 -11.61 -0.40 1.90
N THR A 10 -11.65 -1.70 1.63
CA THR A 10 -12.62 -2.62 2.25
C THR A 10 -12.23 -3.07 3.66
N LYS A 11 -10.99 -2.82 4.11
CA LYS A 11 -10.58 -3.12 5.48
C LYS A 11 -10.98 -2.00 6.43
N SER A 12 -11.60 -2.38 7.54
CA SER A 12 -12.11 -1.48 8.58
C SER A 12 -11.03 -0.62 9.26
N ASN A 13 -9.78 -1.07 9.28
CA ASN A 13 -8.65 -0.31 9.82
C ASN A 13 -7.84 0.44 8.75
N LYS A 14 -8.21 0.36 7.45
CA LYS A 14 -7.51 0.98 6.32
C LYS A 14 -5.99 0.68 6.27
N GLN A 15 -5.56 -0.39 6.92
CA GLN A 15 -4.16 -0.76 7.07
C GLN A 15 -3.94 -2.17 6.55
N LEU A 16 -2.78 -2.37 5.93
CA LEU A 16 -2.39 -3.65 5.36
C LEU A 16 -0.88 -3.83 5.50
N PRO A 17 -0.41 -4.96 6.06
CA PRO A 17 1.01 -5.24 6.13
C PRO A 17 1.63 -5.26 4.72
N SER A 18 2.76 -4.60 4.56
CA SER A 18 3.53 -4.57 3.31
C SER A 18 3.90 -5.98 2.83
N GLU A 19 4.19 -6.91 3.75
CA GLU A 19 4.42 -8.34 3.44
C GLU A 19 3.23 -9.01 2.76
N PHE A 20 1.98 -8.64 3.10
CA PHE A 20 0.80 -9.22 2.46
C PHE A 20 0.69 -8.76 1.00
N LEU A 21 1.03 -7.50 0.73
CA LEU A 21 1.14 -7.00 -0.64
C LEU A 21 2.25 -7.68 -1.41
N LEU A 22 3.41 -7.86 -0.79
CA LEU A 22 4.53 -8.57 -1.39
C LEU A 22 4.13 -10.00 -1.79
N ASN A 23 3.48 -10.74 -0.91
CA ASN A 23 2.96 -12.08 -1.19
C ASN A 23 1.96 -12.12 -2.37
N ILE A 24 1.20 -11.04 -2.60
CA ILE A 24 0.32 -10.92 -3.77
C ILE A 24 1.14 -10.65 -5.03
N LEU A 25 2.12 -9.74 -4.94
CA LEU A 25 2.99 -9.36 -6.05
C LEU A 25 3.88 -10.53 -6.50
N GLU A 26 4.43 -11.32 -5.57
CA GLU A 26 5.23 -12.52 -5.86
C GLU A 26 4.45 -13.62 -6.61
N ARG A 27 3.12 -13.60 -6.57
CA ARG A 27 2.29 -14.51 -7.39
C ARG A 27 2.10 -14.03 -8.82
N GLN A 28 2.42 -12.77 -9.11
CA GLN A 28 2.18 -12.12 -10.40
C GLN A 28 3.47 -11.69 -11.10
N PHE A 29 4.56 -11.53 -10.35
CA PHE A 29 5.86 -11.06 -10.80
C PHE A 29 6.95 -12.04 -10.39
N GLU A 30 8.10 -11.96 -11.07
CA GLU A 30 9.28 -12.70 -10.63
C GLU A 30 9.76 -12.23 -9.25
N PRO A 31 10.43 -13.08 -8.46
CA PRO A 31 10.83 -12.76 -7.07
C PRO A 31 11.70 -11.51 -6.94
N GLN A 32 12.45 -11.16 -7.99
CA GLN A 32 13.31 -9.96 -8.01
C GLN A 32 12.53 -8.68 -8.34
N GLU A 33 11.38 -8.83 -9.00
CA GLU A 33 10.57 -7.73 -9.50
C GLU A 33 9.46 -7.35 -8.50
N ALA A 34 8.94 -8.31 -7.74
CA ALA A 34 7.90 -8.06 -6.73
C ALA A 34 8.28 -6.98 -5.69
N PRO A 35 9.52 -6.93 -5.14
CA PRO A 35 9.93 -5.85 -4.23
C PRO A 35 9.99 -4.48 -4.92
N ARG A 36 10.46 -4.42 -6.17
CA ARG A 36 10.54 -3.16 -6.95
C ARG A 36 9.15 -2.61 -7.26
N GLN A 37 8.21 -3.51 -7.56
CA GLN A 37 6.81 -3.14 -7.78
C GLN A 37 6.13 -2.69 -6.48
N LEU A 38 6.50 -3.26 -5.34
CA LEU A 38 6.04 -2.80 -4.03
C LEU A 38 6.54 -1.38 -3.73
N GLU A 39 7.84 -1.10 -3.91
CA GLU A 39 8.39 0.25 -3.74
C GLU A 39 7.70 1.26 -4.66
N THR A 40 7.52 0.89 -5.93
CA THR A 40 6.78 1.72 -6.89
C THR A 40 5.35 2.00 -6.40
N LEU A 41 4.64 1.00 -5.88
CA LEU A 41 3.29 1.20 -5.33
C LEU A 41 3.28 2.13 -4.11
N ILE A 42 4.29 2.03 -3.24
CA ILE A 42 4.45 2.90 -2.07
C ILE A 42 4.72 4.34 -2.52
N ASP A 43 5.66 4.54 -3.44
CA ASP A 43 6.01 5.85 -3.97
C ASP A 43 4.82 6.51 -4.64
N TRP A 44 4.08 5.78 -5.49
CA TRP A 44 2.87 6.29 -6.12
C TRP A 44 1.76 6.58 -5.10
N GLY A 45 1.69 5.82 -4.01
CA GLY A 45 0.77 6.09 -2.90
C GLY A 45 1.08 7.39 -2.16
N ARG A 46 2.37 7.65 -1.90
CA ARG A 46 2.87 8.89 -1.28
C ARG A 46 2.70 10.10 -2.20
N TYR A 47 2.99 9.96 -3.49
CA TYR A 47 2.85 11.04 -4.49
C TYR A 47 1.39 11.44 -4.75
N ALA A 48 0.43 10.55 -4.50
CA ALA A 48 -0.98 10.82 -4.73
C ALA A 48 -1.71 11.41 -3.50
N GLU A 49 -1.05 11.60 -2.35
CA GLU A 49 -1.66 11.98 -1.05
C GLU A 49 -2.82 11.04 -0.63
N VAL A 50 -2.87 9.82 -1.17
CA VAL A 50 -3.91 8.84 -0.84
C VAL A 50 -3.45 7.94 0.31
N PHE A 51 -2.15 7.65 0.42
CA PHE A 51 -1.61 6.76 1.45
C PHE A 51 -0.30 7.28 2.06
N GLY A 52 -0.20 7.25 3.40
CA GLY A 52 1.03 7.42 4.15
C GLY A 52 1.73 6.09 4.45
N TYR A 53 3.04 6.15 4.72
CA TYR A 53 3.86 5.01 5.11
C TYR A 53 4.64 5.32 6.39
N ASP A 54 4.58 4.44 7.37
CA ASP A 54 5.33 4.54 8.62
C ASP A 54 6.59 3.67 8.55
N GLU A 55 7.78 4.30 8.61
CA GLU A 55 9.08 3.62 8.47
C GLU A 55 9.48 2.78 9.69
N TYR A 56 8.89 3.04 10.85
CA TYR A 56 9.19 2.29 12.08
C TYR A 56 8.39 0.99 12.14
N THR A 57 7.16 1.00 11.64
CA THR A 57 6.22 -0.11 11.68
C THR A 57 6.04 -0.79 10.31
N HIS A 58 6.60 -0.22 9.26
CA HIS A 58 6.49 -0.68 7.87
C HIS A 58 5.03 -0.81 7.37
N ASN A 59 4.14 0.00 7.93
CA ASN A 59 2.71 -0.02 7.64
C ASN A 59 2.32 1.05 6.62
N LEU A 60 1.42 0.68 5.70
CA LEU A 60 0.73 1.61 4.80
C LEU A 60 -0.64 1.97 5.39
N PHE A 61 -0.99 3.25 5.39
CA PHE A 61 -2.28 3.77 5.85
C PHE A 61 -2.84 4.79 4.86
N LEU A 62 -4.16 4.99 4.83
CA LEU A 62 -4.83 5.98 3.97
C LEU A 62 -4.81 7.38 4.63
N GLU A 63 -4.39 8.41 3.90
CA GLU A 63 -4.33 9.82 4.40
C GLU A 63 -5.67 10.57 4.23
N GLU A 64 -6.55 10.16 3.32
CA GLU A 64 -7.89 10.74 3.19
C GLU A 64 -8.77 10.35 4.40
N PHE A 65 -8.73 11.19 5.43
CA PHE A 65 -9.86 11.75 6.20
C PHE A 65 -9.40 12.84 7.20
N SER A 66 -8.34 13.61 6.88
CA SER A 66 -7.90 14.77 7.69
C SER A 66 -8.36 16.12 7.10
N LEU A 67 -9.60 16.18 6.59
CA LEU A 67 -10.31 17.42 6.35
C LEU A 67 -11.66 17.34 7.05
N ALA A 68 -11.63 17.51 8.36
CA ALA A 68 -12.77 17.97 9.15
C ALA A 68 -12.24 19.11 10.04
N GLU A 69 -12.36 20.33 9.53
CA GLU A 69 -12.51 21.52 10.39
C GLU A 69 -13.82 21.41 11.20
#